data_AF-A0A6P2M8Z2-F1
#
_entry.id   AF-A0A6P2M8Z2-F1
#
_cell.length_a   1.000
_cell.length_b   1.000
_cell.length_c   1.000
_cell.angle_alpha   90.00
_cell.angle_beta   90.00
_cell.angle_gamma   90.00
#
_symmetry.space_group_name_H-M   'P 1'
#
loop_
_entity.id
_entity.type
_entity.pdbx_description
1 polymer ?
#
loop_
_entity_poly.entity_id
_entity_poly.type
_entity_poly.pdbx_seq_one_letter_code
_entity_poly.pdbx_strand_id
1 'polypeptide(L)'
;MPARIPLDPKLPRDFDDTPNDARTKEELDAWWDHPFGVTRPDGSIAVRCLDGGAWDRSTSYGIAEDHDKACALAAQKLAEWLKFRERPVVHLDVKPHLVLMPQRPDDEMRVLRTFETTEEASVYMTEHYSRESAQSGENGESDGQQA
;
A
#
# COMPACT_ATOMS: atom_id res chain seq x y z
N MET A 1 -16.56 7.70 -12.51
CA MET A 1 -15.73 8.73 -11.86
C MET A 1 -15.11 8.08 -10.62
N PRO A 2 -13.78 8.16 -10.41
CA PRO A 2 -13.17 7.72 -9.16
C PRO A 2 -13.76 8.50 -7.98
N ALA A 3 -13.71 7.90 -6.78
CA ALA A 3 -14.09 8.60 -5.56
C ALA A 3 -13.22 9.86 -5.40
N ARG A 4 -13.83 10.97 -4.97
CA ARG A 4 -13.11 12.23 -4.76
C ARG A 4 -12.33 12.14 -3.46
N ILE A 5 -11.03 12.43 -3.52
CA ILE A 5 -10.16 12.48 -2.34
C ILE A 5 -10.25 13.86 -1.68
N PRO A 6 -10.06 13.97 -0.35
CA PRO A 6 -9.92 15.28 0.29
C PRO A 6 -8.66 16.00 -0.18
N LEU A 7 -8.75 17.32 -0.37
CA LEU A 7 -7.60 18.19 -0.64
C LEU A 7 -7.26 18.98 0.63
N ASP A 8 -5.96 19.01 0.95
CA ASP A 8 -5.38 19.70 2.11
C ASP A 8 -6.15 19.44 3.42
N PRO A 9 -6.45 18.16 3.75
CA PRO A 9 -7.16 17.88 4.99
C PRO A 9 -6.27 18.24 6.20
N LYS A 10 -6.91 18.59 7.32
CA LYS A 10 -6.20 18.85 8.57
C LYS A 10 -5.67 17.54 9.14
N LEU A 11 -4.40 17.25 8.89
CA LEU A 11 -3.72 16.07 9.42
C LEU A 11 -3.50 16.20 10.93
N PRO A 12 -3.48 15.07 11.68
CA PRO A 12 -2.95 15.03 13.04
C PRO A 12 -1.56 15.64 13.13
N ARG A 13 -1.19 16.09 14.34
CA ARG A 13 0.18 16.53 14.60
C ARG A 13 1.13 15.34 14.41
N ASP A 14 2.29 15.58 13.82
CA ASP A 14 3.33 14.56 13.62
C ASP A 14 2.87 13.38 12.73
N PHE A 15 1.85 13.60 11.88
CA PHE A 15 1.23 12.54 11.07
C PHE A 15 2.21 11.77 10.17
N ASP A 16 3.16 12.48 9.55
CA ASP A 16 4.20 11.91 8.69
C ASP A 16 5.51 11.60 9.46
N ASP A 17 5.49 11.65 10.79
CA ASP A 17 6.63 11.32 11.68
C ASP A 17 6.28 10.27 12.75
N THR A 18 5.02 9.80 12.78
CA THR A 18 4.54 8.82 13.76
C THR A 18 4.71 7.41 13.20
N PRO A 19 5.30 6.44 13.91
CA PRO A 19 5.34 5.02 13.47
C PRO A 19 3.95 4.39 13.33
N ASN A 20 3.74 3.51 12.34
CA ASN A 20 2.45 2.86 12.07
C ASN A 20 1.91 2.05 13.26
N ASP A 21 2.79 1.40 14.00
CA ASP A 21 2.50 0.62 15.22
C ASP A 21 2.23 1.49 16.45
N ALA A 22 2.57 2.77 16.42
CA ALA A 22 2.31 3.73 17.50
C ALA A 22 1.00 4.51 17.33
N ARG A 23 0.33 4.39 16.17
CA ARG A 23 -0.93 5.10 15.88
C ARG A 23 -2.10 4.51 16.67
N THR A 24 -3.05 5.36 17.06
CA THR A 24 -4.26 4.88 17.72
C THR A 24 -5.20 4.21 16.71
N LYS A 25 -6.13 3.39 17.20
CA LYS A 25 -7.15 2.77 16.36
C LYS A 25 -7.97 3.81 15.60
N GLU A 26 -8.33 4.91 16.26
CA GLU A 26 -9.11 5.99 15.66
C GLU A 26 -8.36 6.69 14.52
N GLU A 27 -7.04 6.86 14.65
CA GLU A 27 -6.20 7.40 13.59
C GLU A 27 -6.10 6.45 12.41
N LEU A 28 -5.90 5.15 12.68
CA LEU A 28 -5.88 4.14 11.62
C LEU A 28 -7.24 4.04 10.91
N ASP A 29 -8.35 4.08 11.64
CA ASP A 29 -9.70 4.07 11.05
C ASP A 29 -9.98 5.30 10.18
N ALA A 30 -9.45 6.47 10.56
CA ALA A 30 -9.64 7.71 9.82
C ALA A 30 -8.75 7.85 8.57
N TRP A 31 -7.54 7.28 8.60
CA TRP A 31 -6.51 7.58 7.60
C TRP A 31 -6.00 6.37 6.82
N TRP A 32 -6.09 5.16 7.38
CA TRP A 32 -5.54 3.98 6.72
C TRP A 32 -6.29 3.66 5.45
N ASP A 33 -5.58 3.49 4.32
CA ASP A 33 -6.15 3.28 2.98
C ASP A 33 -7.11 4.40 2.52
N HIS A 34 -6.99 5.61 3.08
CA HIS A 34 -7.74 6.79 2.67
C HIS A 34 -6.78 7.81 2.01
N PRO A 35 -6.67 7.81 0.67
CA PRO A 35 -5.79 8.74 -0.01
C PRO A 35 -6.26 10.20 0.15
N PHE A 36 -5.31 11.12 0.15
CA PHE A 36 -5.55 12.56 0.21
C PHE A 36 -4.57 13.32 -0.69
N GLY A 37 -4.97 14.52 -1.10
CA GLY A 37 -4.13 15.43 -1.88
C GLY A 37 -3.54 16.53 -1.01
N VAL A 38 -2.29 16.90 -1.30
CA VAL A 38 -1.61 18.08 -0.74
C VAL A 38 -1.28 19.03 -1.88
N THR A 39 -1.88 20.22 -1.87
CA THR A 39 -1.65 21.25 -2.89
C THR A 39 -0.26 21.83 -2.73
N ARG A 40 0.48 21.86 -3.83
CA ARG A 40 1.84 22.41 -3.91
C ARG A 40 1.82 23.88 -4.32
N PRO A 41 2.91 24.64 -4.10
CA PRO A 41 2.97 26.06 -4.45
C PRO A 41 2.75 26.35 -5.95
N ASP A 42 3.03 25.39 -6.82
CA ASP A 42 2.83 25.48 -8.28
C ASP A 42 1.40 25.12 -8.72
N GLY A 43 0.51 24.79 -7.79
CA GLY A 43 -0.87 24.39 -8.04
C GLY A 43 -1.04 22.90 -8.35
N SER A 44 0.04 22.12 -8.48
CA SER A 44 -0.04 20.67 -8.60
C SER A 44 -0.41 20.02 -7.27
N ILE A 45 -0.86 18.76 -7.30
CA ILE A 45 -1.36 18.03 -6.14
C ILE A 45 -0.49 16.80 -5.91
N ALA A 46 0.20 16.75 -4.77
CA ALA A 46 0.87 15.53 -4.33
C ALA A 46 -0.16 14.57 -3.73
N VAL A 47 -0.26 13.36 -4.26
CA VAL A 47 -1.19 12.33 -3.79
C VAL A 47 -0.50 11.44 -2.78
N ARG A 48 -1.12 11.29 -1.61
CA ARG A 48 -0.57 10.62 -0.43
C ARG A 48 -1.58 9.61 0.10
N CYS A 49 -1.13 8.53 0.73
CA CYS A 49 -1.99 7.56 1.41
C CYS A 49 -1.25 6.92 2.59
N LEU A 50 -1.89 6.80 3.75
CA LEU A 50 -1.33 6.01 4.86
C LEU A 50 -1.76 4.56 4.66
N ASP A 51 -0.86 3.70 4.17
CA ASP A 51 -1.22 2.34 3.73
C ASP A 51 -0.16 1.28 4.05
N GLY A 52 0.88 1.65 4.81
CA GLY A 52 1.98 0.77 5.19
C GLY A 52 3.10 0.66 4.16
N GLY A 53 3.07 1.41 3.06
CA GLY A 53 4.19 1.47 2.11
C GLY A 53 5.45 2.13 2.71
N ALA A 54 5.29 3.00 3.70
CA ALA A 54 6.35 3.50 4.58
C ALA A 54 6.05 3.16 6.05
N TRP A 55 7.10 3.12 6.88
CA TRP A 55 6.99 2.73 8.28
C TRP A 55 6.35 3.83 9.16
N ASP A 56 6.66 5.09 8.90
CA ASP A 56 6.39 6.23 9.79
C ASP A 56 5.58 7.36 9.14
N ARG A 57 5.25 7.23 7.85
CA ARG A 57 4.62 8.30 7.09
C ARG A 57 3.67 7.76 6.05
N SER A 58 2.87 8.66 5.47
CA SER A 58 2.10 8.32 4.28
C SER A 58 3.02 7.99 3.10
N THR A 59 2.57 7.06 2.26
CA THR A 59 3.19 6.69 0.99
C THR A 59 2.92 7.76 -0.06
N SER A 60 3.91 8.07 -0.90
CA SER A 60 3.73 9.00 -2.02
C SER A 60 3.27 8.21 -3.24
N TYR A 61 2.10 8.53 -3.77
CA TYR A 61 1.57 7.93 -5.00
C TYR A 61 2.01 8.68 -6.26
N GLY A 62 2.47 9.93 -6.10
CA GLY A 62 2.94 10.79 -7.19
C GLY A 62 2.33 12.18 -7.13
N ILE A 63 2.44 12.92 -8.24
CA ILE A 63 1.94 14.28 -8.39
C ILE A 63 0.99 14.32 -9.57
N ALA A 64 -0.14 15.02 -9.41
CA ALA A 64 -1.14 15.25 -10.45
C ALA A 64 -1.28 16.76 -10.72
N GLU A 65 -1.66 17.12 -11.95
CA GLU A 65 -1.82 18.54 -12.33
C GLU A 65 -3.13 19.16 -11.85
N ASP A 66 -4.14 18.32 -11.57
CA ASP A 66 -5.46 18.73 -11.15
C ASP A 66 -6.12 17.66 -10.25
N HIS A 67 -7.26 18.02 -9.66
CA HIS A 67 -7.95 17.18 -8.71
C HIS A 67 -8.53 15.90 -9.33
N ASP A 68 -9.01 15.94 -10.58
CA ASP A 68 -9.59 14.75 -11.21
C ASP A 68 -8.50 13.72 -11.53
N LYS A 69 -7.32 14.18 -12.00
CA LYS A 69 -6.14 13.33 -12.16
C LYS A 69 -5.61 12.82 -10.82
N ALA A 70 -5.65 13.63 -9.76
CA ALA A 70 -5.28 13.20 -8.42
C ALA A 70 -6.17 12.05 -7.92
N CYS A 71 -7.49 12.14 -8.15
CA CYS A 71 -8.44 11.08 -7.79
C CYS A 71 -8.21 9.80 -8.61
N ALA A 72 -7.92 9.93 -9.91
CA ALA A 72 -7.61 8.78 -10.75
C ALA A 72 -6.32 8.08 -10.30
N LEU A 73 -5.26 8.85 -10.00
CA LEU A 73 -3.99 8.33 -9.50
C LEU A 73 -4.17 7.63 -8.16
N ALA A 74 -4.91 8.24 -7.24
CA ALA A 74 -5.24 7.67 -5.93
C ALA A 74 -5.95 6.32 -6.06
N ALA A 75 -7.02 6.27 -6.88
CA ALA A 75 -7.79 5.05 -7.07
C ALA A 75 -6.95 3.93 -7.70
N GLN A 76 -6.13 4.25 -8.70
CA GLN A 76 -5.26 3.27 -9.34
C GLN A 76 -4.23 2.71 -8.35
N LYS A 77 -3.47 3.58 -7.69
CA LYS A 77 -2.38 3.16 -6.80
C LYS A 77 -2.87 2.41 -5.58
N LEU A 78 -3.98 2.86 -5.00
CA LEU A 78 -4.59 2.14 -3.89
C LEU A 78 -5.06 0.74 -4.33
N ALA A 79 -5.73 0.62 -5.48
CA ALA A 79 -6.19 -0.68 -5.97
C ALA A 79 -5.02 -1.64 -6.25
N GLU A 80 -3.92 -1.14 -6.84
CA GLU A 80 -2.69 -1.91 -7.03
C GLU A 80 -2.10 -2.38 -5.68
N TRP A 81 -2.06 -1.48 -4.69
CA TRP A 81 -1.53 -1.77 -3.36
C TRP A 81 -2.39 -2.78 -2.59
N LEU A 82 -3.72 -2.63 -2.60
CA LEU A 82 -4.66 -3.56 -1.98
C LEU A 82 -4.51 -4.96 -2.60
N LYS A 83 -4.47 -5.06 -3.94
CA LYS A 83 -4.25 -6.34 -4.63
C LYS A 83 -2.92 -7.00 -4.23
N PHE A 84 -1.88 -6.19 -4.01
CA PHE A 84 -0.60 -6.70 -3.54
C PHE A 84 -0.67 -7.20 -2.09
N ARG A 85 -1.22 -6.41 -1.16
CA ARG A 85 -1.29 -6.80 0.27
C ARG A 85 -2.26 -7.95 0.53
N GLU A 86 -3.33 -8.08 -0.26
CA GLU A 86 -4.30 -9.17 -0.16
C GLU A 86 -3.73 -10.51 -0.63
N ARG A 87 -2.57 -10.53 -1.28
CA ARG A 87 -1.92 -11.74 -1.76
C ARG A 87 -1.35 -12.54 -0.59
N PRO A 88 -1.82 -13.77 -0.35
CA PRO A 88 -1.25 -14.61 0.70
C PRO A 88 0.21 -14.98 0.41
N VAL A 89 0.95 -15.24 1.48
CA VAL A 89 2.34 -15.70 1.42
C VAL A 89 2.48 -17.03 2.15
N VAL A 90 3.48 -17.82 1.76
CA VAL A 90 3.86 -19.00 2.54
C VAL A 90 4.79 -18.56 3.64
N HIS A 91 4.37 -18.77 4.89
CA HIS A 91 5.16 -18.59 6.08
C HIS A 91 5.68 -19.96 6.54
N LEU A 92 6.98 -20.07 6.76
CA LEU A 92 7.62 -21.31 7.20
C LEU A 92 7.89 -21.24 8.71
N ASP A 93 7.24 -22.15 9.43
CA ASP A 93 7.54 -22.47 10.83
C ASP A 93 7.78 -23.99 10.94
N VAL A 94 7.37 -24.66 12.02
CA VAL A 94 7.39 -26.13 12.15
C VAL A 94 6.67 -26.80 10.98
N LYS A 95 5.57 -26.21 10.51
CA LYS A 95 4.86 -26.59 9.28
C LYS A 95 4.69 -25.37 8.37
N PRO A 96 4.60 -25.55 7.04
CA PRO A 96 4.29 -24.45 6.15
C PRO A 96 2.85 -23.98 6.31
N HIS A 97 2.67 -22.67 6.42
CA HIS A 97 1.36 -22.03 6.52
C HIS A 97 1.14 -21.08 5.34
N LEU A 98 -0.02 -21.15 4.70
CA LEU A 98 -0.51 -20.06 3.87
C LEU A 98 -1.10 -19.00 4.79
N VAL A 99 -0.53 -17.81 4.80
CA VAL A 99 -0.97 -16.72 5.67
C VAL A 99 -1.32 -15.48 4.86
N LEU A 100 -2.33 -14.75 5.33
CA LEU A 100 -2.52 -13.36 4.96
C LEU A 100 -1.80 -12.51 6.01
N MET A 101 -0.83 -11.71 5.56
CA MET A 101 -0.14 -10.75 6.42
C MET A 101 -1.13 -9.72 6.98
N PRO A 102 -0.86 -9.13 8.17
CA PRO A 102 -1.64 -8.02 8.69
C PRO A 102 -1.85 -6.95 7.61
N GLN A 103 -3.10 -6.54 7.35
CA GLN A 103 -3.41 -5.50 6.37
C GLN A 103 -3.27 -4.11 6.98
N ARG A 104 -3.36 -4.04 8.31
CA ARG A 104 -3.15 -2.87 9.15
C ARG A 104 -2.21 -3.19 10.33
N PRO A 105 -1.64 -2.15 10.98
CA PRO A 105 -0.82 -2.33 12.18
C PRO A 105 -1.59 -2.95 13.36
N ASP A 106 -2.91 -2.74 13.42
CA ASP A 106 -3.79 -3.29 14.45
C ASP A 106 -4.44 -4.62 14.07
N ASP A 107 -4.04 -5.23 12.94
CA ASP A 107 -4.50 -6.56 12.52
C ASP A 107 -3.53 -7.67 12.96
N GLU A 108 -4.08 -8.86 13.19
CA GLU A 108 -3.28 -10.07 13.39
C GLU A 108 -3.04 -10.81 12.07
N MET A 109 -1.93 -11.54 12.00
CA MET A 109 -1.65 -12.45 10.89
C MET A 109 -2.72 -13.54 10.86
N ARG A 110 -3.32 -13.77 9.68
CA ARG A 110 -4.38 -14.77 9.52
C ARG A 110 -3.87 -16.01 8.79
N VAL A 111 -3.88 -17.15 9.46
CA VAL A 111 -3.61 -18.45 8.83
C VAL A 111 -4.81 -18.87 7.98
N LEU A 112 -4.60 -19.05 6.68
CA LEU A 112 -5.62 -19.52 5.73
C LEU A 112 -5.60 -21.05 5.60
N ARG A 113 -4.40 -21.64 5.63
CA ARG A 113 -4.19 -23.09 5.49
C ARG A 113 -2.84 -23.50 6.08
N THR A 114 -2.75 -24.73 6.56
CA THR A 114 -1.51 -25.39 6.96
C THR A 114 -1.27 -26.58 6.05
N PHE A 115 -0.01 -26.82 5.69
CA PHE A 115 0.42 -27.95 4.87
C PHE A 115 1.34 -28.87 5.66
N GLU A 116 1.50 -30.12 5.20
CA GLU A 116 2.47 -31.03 5.82
C GLU A 116 3.89 -30.79 5.29
N THR A 117 4.03 -30.39 4.01
CA THR A 117 5.32 -30.12 3.39
C THR A 117 5.36 -28.83 2.57
N THR A 118 6.58 -28.35 2.33
CA THR A 118 6.84 -27.13 1.55
C THR A 118 6.46 -27.27 0.08
N GLU A 119 6.56 -28.48 -0.46
CA GLU A 119 6.21 -28.81 -1.84
C GLU A 119 4.70 -28.70 -2.04
N GLU A 120 3.90 -29.24 -1.12
CA GLU A 120 2.45 -29.13 -1.15
C GLU A 120 2.01 -27.66 -1.12
N ALA A 121 2.60 -26.86 -0.23
CA ALA A 121 2.34 -25.43 -0.14
C ALA A 121 2.70 -24.69 -1.45
N SER A 122 3.81 -25.06 -2.09
CA SER A 122 4.30 -24.43 -3.32
C SER A 122 3.43 -24.76 -4.53
N VAL A 123 2.97 -26.01 -4.65
CA VAL A 123 2.01 -26.42 -5.68
C VAL A 123 0.71 -25.64 -5.50
N TYR A 124 0.17 -25.60 -4.28
CA TYR A 124 -1.04 -24.86 -3.99
C TYR A 124 -0.93 -23.37 -4.34
N MET A 125 0.19 -22.72 -3.98
CA MET A 125 0.46 -21.33 -4.33
C MET A 125 0.49 -21.08 -5.83
N THR A 126 1.08 -22.01 -6.59
CA THR A 126 1.19 -21.89 -8.05
C THR A 126 -0.18 -22.06 -8.71
N GLU A 127 -0.99 -23.01 -8.26
CA GLU A 127 -2.32 -23.28 -8.80
C GLU A 127 -3.35 -22.18 -8.49
N HIS A 128 -3.30 -21.62 -7.28
CA HIS A 128 -4.31 -20.67 -6.79
C HIS A 128 -3.90 -19.20 -6.86
N TYR A 129 -2.60 -18.89 -6.83
CA TYR A 129 -2.07 -17.52 -6.76
C TYR A 129 -0.93 -17.28 -7.76
N SER A 130 -1.00 -17.93 -8.94
CA SER A 130 0.00 -17.77 -10.01
C SER A 130 0.35 -16.30 -10.25
N ARG A 131 1.62 -16.03 -10.54
CA ARG A 131 2.23 -14.70 -10.59
C ARG A 131 1.96 -13.95 -11.91
N GLU A 132 0.87 -14.27 -12.61
CA GLU A 132 0.50 -13.56 -13.83
C GLU A 132 -0.19 -12.23 -13.49
N SER A 133 0.63 -11.18 -13.29
CA SER A 133 0.35 -9.73 -13.52
C SER A 133 1.46 -8.86 -12.89
N ALA A 134 2.74 -9.17 -13.10
CA ALA A 134 3.85 -8.30 -12.68
C ALA A 134 4.66 -7.85 -13.91
N GLN A 135 3.99 -7.20 -14.85
CA GLN A 135 4.63 -6.43 -15.90
C GLN A 135 4.04 -5.02 -15.90
N SER A 136 4.91 -4.04 -16.12
CA SER A 136 4.73 -2.58 -16.18
C SER A 136 4.81 -1.82 -14.85
N GLY A 137 5.98 -1.22 -14.61
CA GLY A 137 6.24 -0.36 -13.46
C GLY A 137 7.71 0.03 -13.24
N GLU A 138 8.67 -0.40 -14.06
CA GLU A 138 9.98 0.25 -14.14
C GLU A 138 9.97 1.24 -15.30
N ASN A 139 9.80 2.52 -14.98
CA ASN A 139 10.17 3.62 -15.86
C ASN A 139 10.65 4.80 -15.01
N GLY A 140 11.96 5.04 -15.09
CA GLY A 140 12.51 6.40 -15.05
C GLY A 140 13.23 6.81 -13.76
N GLU A 141 14.50 6.40 -13.59
CA GLU A 141 15.49 7.31 -13.01
C GLU A 141 16.93 6.92 -13.39
N SER A 142 17.57 7.74 -14.21
CA SER A 142 18.94 8.28 -14.05
C SER A 142 19.52 8.72 -15.39
N ASP A 143 19.22 9.96 -15.76
CA ASP A 143 20.02 10.73 -16.71
C ASP A 143 20.63 11.90 -15.95
N GLY A 144 21.96 12.05 -16.05
CA GLY A 144 22.64 13.32 -15.75
C GLY A 144 23.37 13.46 -14.42
N GLN A 145 24.46 12.71 -14.20
CA GLN A 145 25.56 13.21 -13.38
C GLN A 145 26.55 13.95 -14.31
N GLN A 146 26.45 15.28 -14.34
CA GLN A 146 27.48 16.15 -14.90
C GLN A 146 28.67 16.21 -13.92
N ALA A 147 29.87 16.06 -14.45
CA ALA A 147 31.12 16.58 -13.91
C ALA A 147 31.84 17.32 -15.04
#